data_AF-A0A496ZQN8-F1
#
_entry.id   AF-A0A496ZQN8-F1
#
_cell.length_a   1.000
_cell.length_b   1.000
_cell.length_c   1.000
_cell.angle_alpha   90.00
_cell.angle_beta   90.00
_cell.angle_gamma   90.00
#
_symmetry.space_group_name_H-M   'P 1'
#
loop_
_entity.id
_entity.type
_entity.pdbx_description
1 polymer ?
#
loop_
_entity_poly.entity_id
_entity_poly.type
_entity_poly.pdbx_seq_one_letter_code
_entity_poly.pdbx_strand_id
1 'polypeptide(L)'
;DILAELGKQKTKNQILIGFAAESEDIIDNARKKLKAKNLDFIVANDLKVAGNDNTSVTLIDKNSETKIEGDKFAVANLILDEIIGSRSE
;
A
#
# COMPACT_ATOMS: atom_id res chain seq x y z
N ASP A 1 9.72 -0.58 16.12
CA ASP A 1 9.08 -0.50 14.80
C ASP A 1 8.41 0.86 14.68
N ILE A 2 8.93 1.72 13.80
CA ILE A 2 8.49 3.12 13.70
C ILE A 2 7.07 3.22 13.13
N LEU A 3 6.76 2.45 12.09
CA LEU A 3 5.46 2.49 11.42
C LEU A 3 4.33 2.03 12.35
N ALA A 4 4.59 1.03 13.20
CA ALA A 4 3.62 0.59 14.20
C ALA A 4 3.30 1.69 15.22
N GLU A 5 4.31 2.46 15.61
CA GLU A 5 4.13 3.55 16.58
C GLU A 5 3.34 4.71 15.96
N LEU A 6 3.62 5.06 14.69
CA LEU A 6 2.80 6.00 13.93
C LEU A 6 1.35 5.52 13.82
N GLY A 7 1.13 4.22 13.61
CA GLY A 7 -0.20 3.62 13.57
C GLY A 7 -0.99 3.77 14.87
N LYS A 8 -0.32 3.73 16.03
CA LYS A 8 -0.97 3.97 17.34
C LYS A 8 -1.31 5.44 17.57
N GLN A 9 -0.48 6.35 17.07
CA GLN A 9 -0.63 7.80 17.24
C GLN A 9 -1.47 8.46 16.12
N LYS A 10 -1.97 7.67 15.16
CA LYS A 10 -2.72 8.15 14.00
C LYS A 10 -3.98 8.90 14.42
N THR A 11 -4.14 10.12 13.93
CA THR A 11 -5.32 10.96 14.19
C THR A 11 -6.47 10.62 13.23
N LYS A 12 -7.70 11.01 13.59
CA LYS A 12 -8.91 10.69 12.81
C LYS A 12 -8.87 11.16 11.35
N ASN A 13 -8.17 12.26 11.05
CA ASN A 13 -8.12 12.85 9.71
C ASN A 13 -6.82 12.52 8.96
N GLN A 14 -6.00 11.62 9.51
CA GLN A 14 -4.74 11.20 8.92
C GLN A 14 -4.89 9.84 8.27
N ILE A 15 -4.40 9.73 7.03
CA ILE A 15 -4.27 8.46 6.33
C ILE A 15 -2.83 7.99 6.48
N LEU A 16 -2.64 6.75 6.94
CA LEU A 16 -1.34 6.13 7.07
C LEU A 16 -1.20 4.99 6.06
N ILE A 17 -0.26 5.17 5.13
CA ILE A 17 0.00 4.24 4.02
C ILE A 17 1.37 3.60 4.25
N GLY A 18 1.43 2.27 4.20
CA GLY A 18 2.68 1.53 4.21
C GLY A 18 3.12 1.09 2.82
N PHE A 19 4.42 0.86 2.63
CA PHE A 19 4.95 0.16 1.48
C PHE A 19 5.63 -1.12 1.95
N ALA A 20 5.37 -2.24 1.26
CA ALA A 20 5.95 -3.53 1.57
C ALA A 20 6.45 -4.19 0.28
N ALA A 21 7.76 -4.42 0.23
CA ALA A 21 8.36 -5.27 -0.78
C ALA A 21 8.41 -6.70 -0.23
N GLU A 22 7.83 -7.66 -0.95
CA GLU A 22 7.74 -9.06 -0.54
C GLU A 22 8.32 -9.94 -1.65
N SER A 23 8.89 -11.09 -1.28
CA SER A 23 9.38 -12.09 -2.26
C SER A 23 8.35 -13.19 -2.53
N GLU A 24 7.49 -13.47 -1.55
CA GLU A 24 6.50 -14.56 -1.53
C GLU A 24 5.29 -14.12 -0.70
N ASP A 25 4.15 -14.79 -0.89
CA ASP A 25 2.89 -14.56 -0.15
C ASP A 25 2.53 -13.08 0.01
N ILE A 26 2.69 -12.31 -1.09
CA ILE A 26 2.63 -10.84 -1.12
C ILE A 26 1.37 -10.32 -0.41
N ILE A 27 0.20 -10.87 -0.76
CA ILE A 27 -1.10 -10.45 -0.23
C ILE A 27 -1.23 -10.75 1.26
N ASP A 28 -0.91 -11.99 1.68
CA ASP A 28 -1.07 -12.41 3.07
C ASP A 28 -0.11 -11.65 4.00
N ASN A 29 1.13 -11.45 3.56
CA ASN A 29 2.12 -10.70 4.31
C ASN A 29 1.74 -9.22 4.40
N ALA A 30 1.25 -8.63 3.31
CA ALA A 30 0.75 -7.27 3.29
C ALA A 30 -0.47 -7.09 4.21
N ARG A 31 -1.45 -8.00 4.19
CA ARG A 31 -2.62 -7.95 5.10
C ARG A 31 -2.21 -8.07 6.58
N LYS A 32 -1.25 -8.95 6.90
CA LYS A 32 -0.69 -9.04 8.27
C LYS A 32 -0.05 -7.73 8.70
N LYS A 33 0.74 -7.09 7.82
CA LYS A 33 1.40 -5.80 8.08
C LYS A 33 0.37 -4.67 8.21
N LEU A 34 -0.63 -4.59 7.33
CA LEU A 34 -1.75 -3.63 7.38
C LEU A 34 -2.39 -3.63 8.77
N LYS A 35 -2.78 -4.82 9.27
CA LYS A 35 -3.42 -4.98 10.57
C LYS A 35 -2.46 -4.71 11.73
N ALA A 36 -1.25 -5.27 11.69
CA ALA A 36 -0.28 -5.12 12.77
C ALA A 36 0.22 -3.68 12.95
N LYS A 37 0.20 -2.88 11.88
CA LYS A 37 0.67 -1.49 11.87
C LYS A 37 -0.47 -0.46 11.88
N ASN A 38 -1.73 -0.88 11.96
CA ASN A 38 -2.91 -0.02 11.93
C ASN A 38 -2.94 0.96 10.74
N LEU A 39 -2.54 0.46 9.56
CA LEU A 39 -2.54 1.22 8.32
C LEU A 39 -3.96 1.33 7.75
N ASP A 40 -4.19 2.38 6.97
CA ASP A 40 -5.39 2.48 6.13
C ASP A 40 -5.17 1.74 4.81
N PHE A 41 -3.96 1.87 4.27
CA PHE A 41 -3.55 1.22 3.02
C PHE A 41 -2.14 0.64 3.13
N ILE A 42 -1.87 -0.39 2.34
CA ILE A 42 -0.52 -0.87 2.10
C ILE A 42 -0.31 -1.12 0.60
N VAL A 43 0.78 -0.57 0.06
CA VAL A 43 1.24 -0.84 -1.30
C VAL A 43 2.22 -1.99 -1.24
N ALA A 44 1.85 -3.13 -1.82
CA ALA A 44 2.66 -4.32 -1.86
C ALA A 44 3.24 -4.52 -3.26
N ASN A 45 4.54 -4.79 -3.36
CA ASN A 45 5.18 -5.08 -4.64
C ASN A 45 6.14 -6.27 -4.52
N ASP A 46 6.30 -7.02 -5.61
CA ASP A 46 7.31 -8.08 -5.67
C ASP A 46 8.71 -7.42 -5.72
N LEU A 47 9.66 -7.93 -4.93
CA LEU A 47 11.06 -7.51 -4.98
C LEU A 47 11.69 -7.73 -6.37
N LYS A 48 11.19 -8.68 -7.16
CA LYS A 48 11.68 -8.99 -8.52
C LYS A 48 11.43 -7.89 -9.53
N VAL A 49 10.49 -6.97 -9.27
CA VAL A 49 10.20 -5.84 -10.16
C VAL A 49 11.04 -4.59 -9.84
N ALA A 50 11.88 -4.65 -8.80
CA ALA A 50 12.73 -3.53 -8.41
C ALA A 50 13.82 -3.26 -9.47
N GLY A 51 13.88 -2.01 -9.96
CA GLY A 51 14.89 -1.56 -10.92
C GLY A 51 14.41 -1.38 -12.36
N ASN A 52 13.19 -1.80 -12.69
CA ASN A 52 12.58 -1.53 -14.00
C ASN A 52 11.88 -0.16 -14.04
N ASP A 53 11.70 0.39 -15.24
CA ASP A 53 10.88 1.59 -15.46
C ASP A 53 9.39 1.30 -15.29
N ASN A 54 8.97 0.09 -15.67
CA ASN A 54 7.64 -0.44 -15.40
C ASN A 54 7.61 -1.20 -14.08
N THR A 55 6.56 -0.98 -13.30
CA THR A 55 6.33 -1.62 -12.00
C THR A 55 4.89 -2.12 -11.92
N SER A 56 4.70 -3.14 -11.08
CA SER A 56 3.40 -3.73 -10.74
C SER A 56 3.30 -3.76 -9.22
N VAL A 57 2.22 -3.20 -8.69
CA VAL A 57 1.94 -3.15 -7.25
C VAL A 57 0.51 -3.56 -7.00
N THR A 58 0.24 -4.06 -5.80
CA THR A 58 -1.11 -4.26 -5.29
C THR A 58 -1.34 -3.29 -4.14
N LEU A 59 -2.28 -2.37 -4.31
CA LEU A 59 -2.77 -1.53 -3.22
C LEU A 59 -3.84 -2.31 -2.46
N ILE A 60 -3.69 -2.38 -1.13
CA ILE A 60 -4.56 -3.19 -0.27
C ILE A 60 -5.08 -2.32 0.86
N ASP A 61 -6.38 -2.38 1.09
CA ASP A 61 -7.04 -1.81 2.26
C ASP A 61 -7.71 -2.91 3.11
N LYS A 62 -8.63 -2.54 4.01
CA LYS A 62 -9.31 -3.50 4.90
C LYS A 62 -10.31 -4.40 4.17
N ASN A 63 -10.81 -3.97 3.03
CA ASN A 63 -11.94 -4.53 2.29
C ASN A 63 -11.56 -4.94 0.86
N SER A 64 -10.56 -4.31 0.25
CA SER A 64 -10.25 -4.43 -1.16
C SER A 64 -8.76 -4.63 -1.46
N GLU A 65 -8.50 -5.16 -2.66
CA GLU A 65 -7.18 -5.31 -3.25
C GLU A 65 -7.24 -4.87 -4.72
N THR A 66 -6.47 -3.85 -5.06
CA THR A 66 -6.44 -3.25 -6.40
C THR A 66 -5.05 -3.41 -6.98
N LYS A 67 -4.95 -4.14 -8.11
CA LYS A 67 -3.69 -4.32 -8.84
C LYS A 67 -3.48 -3.14 -9.79
N ILE A 68 -2.29 -2.53 -9.73
CA ILE A 68 -1.91 -1.34 -10.50
C ILE A 68 -0.58 -1.62 -11.21
N GLU A 69 -0.54 -1.40 -12.52
CA GLU A 69 0.66 -1.63 -13.35
C GLU A 69 0.88 -0.47 -14.31
N GLY A 70 2.15 -0.17 -14.60
CA GLY A 70 2.52 0.90 -15.51
C GLY A 70 3.95 1.36 -15.28
N ASP A 71 4.34 2.48 -15.89
CA ASP A 71 5.57 3.16 -15.50
C ASP A 71 5.46 3.71 -14.06
N LYS A 72 6.59 3.97 -13.41
CA LYS A 72 6.62 4.44 -12.02
C LYS A 72 5.78 5.71 -11.78
N PHE A 73 5.73 6.62 -12.74
CA PHE A 73 5.00 7.88 -12.59
C PHE A 73 3.49 7.64 -12.69
N ALA A 74 3.05 6.84 -13.66
CA ALA A 74 1.67 6.41 -13.81
C ALA A 74 1.19 5.66 -12.56
N VAL A 75 1.97 4.68 -12.07
CA VAL A 75 1.63 3.90 -10.87
C VAL A 75 1.51 4.80 -9.64
N ALA A 76 2.42 5.77 -9.46
CA ALA A 76 2.34 6.71 -8.34
C ALA A 76 1.05 7.55 -8.37
N ASN A 77 0.63 8.04 -9.54
CA ASN A 77 -0.61 8.80 -9.69
C ASN A 77 -1.84 7.90 -9.44
N LEU A 78 -1.86 6.69 -9.99
CA LEU A 78 -2.98 5.76 -9.79
C LEU A 78 -3.14 5.35 -8.31
N ILE A 79 -2.04 5.15 -7.56
CA ILE A 79 -2.11 4.92 -6.11
C ILE A 79 -2.78 6.11 -5.41
N LEU A 80 -2.40 7.33 -5.78
CA LEU A 80 -2.95 8.54 -5.17
C LEU A 80 -4.44 8.71 -5.49
N ASP A 81 -4.83 8.49 -6.74
CA ASP A 81 -6.21 8.58 -7.21
C ASP A 81 -7.13 7.60 -6.47
N GLU A 82 -6.69 6.35 -6.30
CA GLU A 82 -7.46 5.33 -5.58
C GLU A 82 -7.66 5.71 -4.11
N ILE A 83 -6.61 6.19 -3.45
CA ILE A 83 -6.65 6.60 -2.03
C ILE A 83 -7.56 7.83 -1.87
N ILE A 84 -7.51 8.81 -2.77
CA ILE A 84 -8.38 9.98 -2.70
C ILE A 84 -9.83 9.60 -3.03
N GLY A 85 -10.06 8.75 -4.03
CA GLY A 85 -11.38 8.24 -4.41
C GLY A 85 -12.10 7.59 -3.23
N SER A 86 -11.40 6.74 -2.48
CA SER A 86 -11.93 6.06 -1.28
C SER A 86 -12.32 7.00 -0.12
N ARG A 87 -11.92 8.27 -0.12
CA ARG A 87 -12.35 9.27 0.90
C ARG A 87 -13.70 9.89 0.59
N SER A 88 -14.20 9.71 -0.64
CA SER A 88 -15.41 10.39 -1.13
C SER A 88 -16.69 9.61 -0.84
N GLU A 89 -16.56 8.41 -0.26
CA GLU A 89 -17.66 7.59 0.28
C GLU A 89 -17.75 7.72 1.82
#